data_AF-A0AAE1EGF2-F1
#
_entry.id   AF-A0AAE1EGF2-F1
#
_cell.length_a   1.000
_cell.length_b   1.000
_cell.length_c   1.000
_cell.angle_alpha   90.00
_cell.angle_beta   90.00
_cell.angle_gamma   90.00
#
_symmetry.space_group_name_H-M   'P 1'
#
loop_
_entity.id
_entity.type
_entity.pdbx_description
1 polymer ?
#
loop_
_entity_poly.entity_id
_entity_poly.type
_entity_poly.pdbx_seq_one_letter_code
_entity_poly.pdbx_strand_id
1 'polypeptide(L)'
;MEPPDHSEPNLNVRDPGVLKPSHERLRVRLPGVLRPSYERLIRTPEGKAAMKRVRVSCGVCLLTRYHSLHRGVTRIAGVVACEACRHFYQRFKRQPFHASCSKQARCFDQGDLDKNRCKGCWLALILQRCPLPGVLYSNFFDHLSENLKMRMPGCPLLVQDVPATTQGSLGLEMFFDNAWMDVTDKDTITAKTTRRGSRDTDDGSDGDIFVSEPDVVYEEVVMGDPPSWENTIPPLPLIGATATVTTDPDDAGVTNEKTVGSTTMDPCDRVMAMLMEELDFGILTQNTQSLEVSSQVKKKRKKKKKKKKEEVEEEEAAVHNNNNIKCTQELLDPNELLEVNQSPSNGQRSQRKKKKQRRREKKKPWAFYDGEGRLVGTGVDLCDCLQGECPGCHFPCQSCGSGKCGIECRVNRCSYYESVEVQGANIKRRNEYVKR
;
A
#
# COMPACT_ATOMS: atom_id res chain seq x y z
N MET A 1 5.78 -43.77 79.51
CA MET A 1 5.25 -44.19 78.20
C MET A 1 5.23 -42.95 77.33
N GLU A 2 6.33 -42.72 76.63
CA GLU A 2 6.45 -41.70 75.58
C GLU A 2 6.81 -42.44 74.29
N PRO A 3 6.20 -42.10 73.14
CA PRO A 3 6.47 -42.81 71.90
C PRO A 3 7.72 -42.25 71.19
N PRO A 4 8.40 -43.06 70.37
CA PRO A 4 9.58 -42.62 69.63
C PRO A 4 9.19 -41.75 68.42
N ASP A 5 10.02 -40.73 68.23
CA ASP A 5 10.00 -39.74 67.16
C ASP A 5 10.28 -40.41 65.80
N HIS A 6 9.30 -40.38 64.89
CA HIS A 6 9.44 -40.81 63.51
C HIS A 6 9.70 -39.59 62.62
N SER A 7 10.98 -39.29 62.41
CA SER A 7 11.42 -38.32 61.41
C SER A 7 11.32 -38.92 60.00
N GLU A 8 10.29 -38.53 59.23
CA GLU A 8 10.19 -38.83 57.80
C GLU A 8 11.17 -37.99 56.97
N PRO A 9 11.89 -38.57 55.99
CA PRO A 9 12.68 -37.80 55.04
C PRO A 9 11.77 -37.13 54.00
N ASN A 10 11.74 -35.80 54.03
CA ASN A 10 11.02 -34.93 53.11
C ASN A 10 11.65 -35.00 51.70
N LEU A 11 11.23 -35.99 50.90
CA LEU A 11 11.57 -36.11 49.49
C LEU A 11 10.78 -35.05 48.69
N ASN A 12 11.29 -33.83 48.72
CA ASN A 12 10.85 -32.74 47.86
C ASN A 12 11.38 -32.98 46.44
N VAL A 13 10.76 -33.92 45.73
CA VAL A 13 10.98 -34.15 44.30
C VAL A 13 10.46 -32.91 43.56
N ARG A 14 11.37 -31.98 43.31
CA ARG A 14 11.13 -30.85 42.41
C ARG A 14 10.91 -31.41 41.01
N ASP A 15 9.64 -31.46 40.64
CA ASP A 15 9.18 -31.80 39.29
C ASP A 15 9.92 -30.91 38.27
N PRO A 16 10.78 -31.47 37.40
CA PRO A 16 11.57 -30.67 36.47
C PRO A 16 10.66 -30.10 35.39
N GLY A 17 10.23 -28.86 35.61
CA GLY A 17 9.96 -27.90 34.55
C GLY A 17 9.01 -28.40 33.46
N VAL A 18 7.72 -28.43 33.78
CA VAL A 18 6.68 -28.21 32.76
C VAL A 18 6.88 -26.78 32.24
N LEU A 19 7.79 -26.63 31.28
CA LEU A 19 7.91 -25.47 30.41
C LEU A 19 6.53 -25.31 29.77
N LYS A 20 5.68 -24.47 30.38
CA LYS A 20 4.43 -24.03 29.77
C LYS A 20 4.83 -23.54 28.39
N PRO A 21 4.42 -24.22 27.30
CA PRO A 21 4.79 -23.76 25.99
C PRO A 21 4.21 -22.37 25.89
N SER A 22 5.08 -21.36 25.79
CA SER A 22 4.73 -20.02 25.38
C SER A 22 4.31 -20.13 23.92
N HIS A 23 3.17 -20.78 23.69
CA HIS A 23 2.40 -20.74 22.47
C HIS A 23 1.86 -19.31 22.41
N GLU A 24 2.76 -18.40 22.07
CA GLU A 24 2.42 -17.11 21.51
C GLU A 24 1.52 -17.46 20.33
N ARG A 25 0.20 -17.39 20.57
CA ARG A 25 -0.83 -17.74 19.59
C ARG A 25 -0.63 -16.77 18.44
N LEU A 26 0.15 -17.19 17.45
CA LEU A 26 0.41 -16.41 16.25
C LEU A 26 -0.94 -16.04 15.67
N ARG A 27 -1.32 -14.77 15.83
CA ARG A 27 -2.65 -14.29 15.44
C ARG A 27 -2.78 -14.47 13.94
N VAL A 28 -3.55 -15.46 13.53
CA VAL A 28 -3.80 -15.77 12.13
C VAL A 28 -4.62 -14.62 11.54
N ARG A 29 -4.12 -14.00 10.46
CA ARG A 29 -4.78 -12.88 9.78
C ARG A 29 -5.57 -13.40 8.58
N LEU A 30 -6.52 -14.29 8.84
CA LEU A 30 -7.32 -14.91 7.78
C LEU A 30 -8.48 -14.00 7.36
N PRO A 31 -8.72 -13.83 6.05
CA PRO A 31 -9.95 -13.22 5.55
C PRO A 31 -11.18 -13.95 6.09
N GLY A 32 -12.22 -13.21 6.49
CA GLY A 32 -13.43 -13.78 7.09
C GLY A 32 -14.15 -14.79 6.20
N VAL A 33 -13.96 -14.73 4.88
CA VAL A 33 -14.49 -15.70 3.91
C VAL A 33 -13.85 -17.09 4.05
N LEU A 34 -12.58 -17.16 4.46
CA LEU A 34 -11.86 -18.44 4.64
C LEU A 34 -11.93 -18.97 6.08
N ARG A 35 -12.46 -18.17 7.02
CA ARG A 35 -12.49 -18.53 8.45
C ARG A 35 -13.28 -19.82 8.73
N PRO A 36 -14.48 -20.05 8.17
CA PRO A 36 -15.21 -21.30 8.40
C PRO A 36 -14.45 -22.55 7.91
N SER A 37 -13.82 -22.46 6.73
CA SER A 37 -13.00 -23.55 6.19
C SER A 37 -11.78 -23.83 7.08
N TYR A 38 -11.13 -22.78 7.58
CA TYR A 38 -10.01 -22.91 8.50
C TYR A 38 -10.42 -23.50 9.85
N GLU A 39 -11.55 -23.09 10.41
CA GLU A 39 -12.07 -23.60 11.70
C GLU A 39 -12.41 -25.09 11.63
N ARG A 40 -13.02 -25.55 10.53
CA ARG A 40 -13.22 -26.99 10.30
C ARG A 40 -11.90 -27.74 10.14
N LEU A 41 -10.97 -27.16 9.37
CA LEU A 41 -9.66 -27.77 9.17
C LEU A 41 -8.92 -27.97 10.50
N ILE A 42 -8.88 -26.97 11.38
CA ILE A 42 -8.16 -27.10 12.66
C ILE A 42 -8.89 -27.98 13.70
N ARG A 43 -10.11 -28.47 13.42
CA ARG A 43 -10.78 -29.46 14.29
C ARG A 43 -10.22 -30.87 14.07
N THR A 44 -9.74 -31.19 12.86
CA THR A 44 -9.17 -32.50 12.57
C THR A 44 -7.69 -32.56 12.99
N PRO A 45 -7.18 -33.72 13.44
CA PRO A 45 -5.77 -33.87 13.82
C PRO A 45 -4.83 -33.64 12.63
N GLU A 46 -5.19 -34.09 11.42
CA GLU A 46 -4.44 -33.88 10.18
C GLU A 46 -4.35 -32.39 9.87
N GLY A 47 -5.48 -31.69 9.97
CA GLY A 47 -5.56 -30.27 9.70
C GLY A 47 -4.80 -29.45 10.73
N LYS A 48 -4.70 -29.86 12.01
CA LYS A 48 -3.82 -29.20 12.98
C LYS A 48 -2.35 -29.29 12.58
N ALA A 49 -1.86 -30.48 12.24
CA ALA A 49 -0.46 -30.74 11.92
C ALA A 49 -0.04 -30.22 10.52
N ALA A 50 -0.94 -30.20 9.54
CA ALA A 50 -0.62 -29.86 8.17
C ALA A 50 -0.11 -28.41 7.98
N MET A 51 0.81 -28.23 7.03
CA MET A 51 1.17 -26.89 6.55
C MET A 51 0.00 -26.28 5.78
N LYS A 52 -0.19 -24.96 5.92
CA LYS A 52 -1.36 -24.25 5.37
C LYS A 52 -0.94 -23.00 4.65
N ARG A 53 -1.62 -22.67 3.55
CA ARG A 53 -1.41 -21.43 2.80
C ARG A 53 -2.71 -20.89 2.23
N VAL A 54 -2.71 -19.60 1.93
CA VAL A 54 -3.80 -18.94 1.21
C VAL A 54 -3.42 -18.83 -0.27
N ARG A 55 -4.24 -19.42 -1.14
CA ARG A 55 -4.22 -19.18 -2.58
C ARG A 55 -4.99 -17.89 -2.88
N VAL A 56 -4.38 -17.00 -3.65
CA VAL A 56 -4.95 -15.72 -4.07
C VAL A 56 -4.94 -15.65 -5.59
N SER A 57 -6.11 -15.79 -6.20
CA SER A 57 -6.32 -15.52 -7.61
C SER A 57 -6.61 -14.02 -7.77
N CYS A 58 -5.59 -13.26 -8.16
CA CYS A 58 -5.65 -11.80 -8.19
C CYS A 58 -6.56 -11.29 -9.31
N GLY A 59 -7.62 -10.55 -8.98
CA GLY A 59 -8.49 -9.92 -9.98
C GLY A 59 -7.80 -8.83 -10.80
N VAL A 60 -6.82 -8.14 -10.21
CA VAL A 60 -6.08 -7.08 -10.91
C VAL A 60 -5.16 -7.64 -11.98
N CYS A 61 -4.32 -8.63 -11.66
CA CYS A 61 -3.30 -9.11 -12.60
C CYS A 61 -3.51 -10.54 -13.10
N LEU A 62 -4.63 -11.17 -12.72
CA LEU A 62 -5.03 -12.54 -13.10
C LEU A 62 -4.02 -13.63 -12.76
N LEU A 63 -3.03 -13.34 -11.93
CA LEU A 63 -2.04 -14.31 -11.47
C LEU A 63 -2.45 -14.89 -10.14
N THR A 64 -2.33 -16.21 -10.03
CA THR A 64 -2.44 -16.94 -8.78
C THR A 64 -1.14 -16.81 -7.98
N ARG A 65 -1.26 -16.41 -6.71
CA ARG A 65 -0.15 -16.29 -5.76
C ARG A 65 -0.50 -17.02 -4.48
N TYR A 66 0.52 -17.49 -3.78
CA TYR A 66 0.36 -18.23 -2.54
C TYR A 66 1.02 -17.47 -1.38
N HIS A 67 0.29 -17.33 -0.27
CA HIS A 67 0.71 -16.56 0.89
C HIS A 67 0.57 -17.39 2.17
N SER A 68 1.42 -17.12 3.16
CA SER A 68 1.28 -17.70 4.50
C SER A 68 0.02 -17.16 5.20
N LEU A 69 -0.59 -17.93 6.11
CA LEU A 69 -1.78 -17.52 6.88
C LEU A 69 -1.59 -16.26 7.75
N HIS A 70 -0.35 -15.91 8.07
CA HIS A 70 -0.03 -14.71 8.86
C HIS A 70 -0.03 -13.42 8.03
N ARG A 71 -0.06 -13.52 6.69
CA ARG A 71 -0.17 -12.37 5.81
C ARG A 71 -1.64 -12.09 5.54
N GLY A 72 -2.09 -10.89 5.90
CA GLY A 72 -3.43 -10.44 5.56
C GLY A 72 -3.59 -10.34 4.05
N VAL A 73 -4.65 -10.96 3.52
CA VAL A 73 -5.07 -10.73 2.14
C VAL A 73 -6.04 -9.56 2.10
N THR A 74 -5.95 -8.75 1.05
CA THR A 74 -6.67 -7.49 0.95
C THR A 74 -7.35 -7.33 -0.39
N ARG A 75 -8.32 -6.40 -0.43
CA ARG A 75 -9.06 -6.03 -1.63
C ARG A 75 -8.71 -4.60 -2.04
N ILE A 76 -8.82 -4.31 -3.33
CA ILE A 76 -8.80 -2.95 -3.89
C ILE A 76 -10.21 -2.69 -4.41
N ALA A 77 -10.98 -1.83 -3.75
CA ALA A 77 -12.37 -1.55 -4.09
C ALA A 77 -13.20 -2.82 -4.37
N GLY A 78 -13.22 -3.76 -3.41
CA GLY A 78 -13.97 -5.02 -3.55
C GLY A 78 -13.25 -6.12 -4.33
N VAL A 79 -12.31 -5.81 -5.22
CA VAL A 79 -11.57 -6.80 -6.04
C VAL A 79 -10.43 -7.43 -5.23
N VAL A 80 -10.32 -8.76 -5.25
CA VAL A 80 -9.24 -9.51 -4.60
C VAL A 80 -7.91 -9.16 -5.28
N ALA A 81 -6.94 -8.65 -4.52
CA ALA A 81 -5.64 -8.25 -5.05
C ALA A 81 -4.52 -9.05 -4.39
N CYS A 82 -3.55 -9.51 -5.18
CA CYS A 82 -2.31 -10.04 -4.64
C CYS A 82 -1.52 -8.93 -3.93
N GLU A 83 -0.62 -9.34 -3.05
CA GLU A 83 0.20 -8.43 -2.25
C GLU A 83 0.93 -7.38 -3.11
N ALA A 84 1.46 -7.77 -4.28
CA ALA A 84 2.17 -6.86 -5.17
C ALA A 84 1.26 -5.75 -5.76
N CYS A 85 0.08 -6.11 -6.28
CA CYS A 85 -0.89 -5.14 -6.82
C CYS A 85 -1.37 -4.19 -5.72
N ARG A 86 -1.64 -4.73 -4.53
CA ARG A 86 -2.06 -3.94 -3.37
C ARG A 86 -1.00 -2.94 -2.93
N HIS A 87 0.26 -3.36 -2.77
CA HIS A 87 1.34 -2.45 -2.38
C HIS A 87 1.58 -1.37 -3.43
N PHE A 88 1.50 -1.71 -4.72
CA PHE A 88 1.58 -0.72 -5.79
C PHE A 88 0.46 0.31 -5.68
N TYR A 89 -0.79 -0.14 -5.55
CA TYR A 89 -1.96 0.74 -5.36
C TYR A 89 -1.81 1.63 -4.12
N GLN A 90 -1.43 1.07 -2.97
CA GLN A 90 -1.25 1.84 -1.74
C GLN A 90 -0.13 2.87 -1.84
N ARG A 91 0.98 2.52 -2.49
CA ARG A 91 2.08 3.46 -2.73
C ARG A 91 1.64 4.59 -3.65
N PHE A 92 0.94 4.26 -4.73
CA PHE A 92 0.41 5.25 -5.66
C PHE A 92 -0.62 6.18 -4.99
N LYS A 93 -1.55 5.62 -4.21
CA LYS A 93 -2.54 6.38 -3.46
C LYS A 93 -1.91 7.36 -2.47
N ARG A 94 -0.81 6.98 -1.82
CA ARG A 94 -0.08 7.85 -0.87
C ARG A 94 0.73 8.93 -1.56
N GLN A 95 1.30 8.62 -2.71
CA GLN A 95 2.15 9.52 -3.47
C GLN A 95 1.92 9.27 -4.96
N PRO A 96 0.91 9.94 -5.55
CA PRO A 96 0.65 9.87 -6.98
C PRO A 96 1.87 10.36 -7.76
N PHE A 97 2.14 9.73 -8.90
CA PHE A 97 3.22 10.13 -9.79
C PHE A 97 2.79 9.96 -11.23
N HIS A 98 3.28 10.81 -12.12
CA HIS A 98 3.02 10.67 -13.54
C HIS A 98 3.60 9.35 -14.07
N ALA A 99 2.73 8.47 -14.57
CA ALA A 99 3.05 7.11 -14.96
C ALA A 99 2.92 6.96 -16.49
N SER A 100 4.07 6.89 -17.16
CA SER A 100 4.13 6.67 -18.61
C SER A 100 4.55 5.26 -18.97
N CYS A 101 4.18 4.81 -20.17
CA CYS A 101 4.63 3.55 -20.74
C CYS A 101 5.69 3.80 -21.82
N SER A 102 6.88 3.21 -21.66
CA SER A 102 7.95 3.29 -22.66
C SER A 102 7.64 2.52 -23.95
N LYS A 103 6.67 1.58 -23.91
CA LYS A 103 6.25 0.78 -25.05
C LYS A 103 4.91 1.23 -25.65
N GLN A 104 4.55 2.52 -25.51
CA GLN A 104 3.32 3.08 -26.10
C GLN A 104 2.08 2.25 -25.78
N ALA A 105 1.83 2.00 -24.49
CA ALA A 105 0.71 1.19 -23.99
C ALA A 105 0.66 -0.30 -24.41
N ARG A 106 1.59 -0.83 -25.22
CA ARG A 106 1.58 -2.25 -25.64
C ARG A 106 1.55 -3.26 -24.48
N CYS A 107 2.17 -2.94 -23.34
CA CYS A 107 2.13 -3.81 -22.14
C CYS A 107 0.73 -3.92 -21.53
N PHE A 108 -0.11 -2.90 -21.73
CA PHE A 108 -1.50 -2.92 -21.27
C PHE A 108 -2.33 -3.83 -22.18
N ASP A 109 -2.23 -3.63 -23.50
CA ASP A 109 -2.96 -4.44 -24.50
C ASP A 109 -2.65 -5.94 -24.39
N GLN A 110 -1.38 -6.28 -24.20
CA GLN A 110 -0.94 -7.69 -24.13
C GLN A 110 -1.31 -8.36 -22.80
N GLY A 111 -1.70 -7.60 -21.78
CA GLY A 111 -1.87 -8.10 -20.42
C GLY A 111 -0.58 -8.65 -19.78
N ASP A 112 0.57 -8.49 -20.45
CA ASP A 112 1.85 -9.06 -20.05
C ASP A 112 2.51 -8.19 -18.97
N LEU A 113 1.95 -8.29 -17.76
CA LEU A 113 2.45 -7.62 -16.58
C LEU A 113 3.33 -8.58 -15.78
N ASP A 114 4.51 -8.88 -16.31
CA ASP A 114 5.49 -9.69 -15.62
C ASP A 114 6.34 -8.90 -14.62
N LYS A 115 7.26 -9.55 -13.89
CA LYS A 115 7.94 -9.02 -12.67
C LYS A 115 8.60 -7.62 -12.77
N ASN A 116 8.79 -7.09 -13.98
CA ASN A 116 9.27 -5.73 -14.26
C ASN A 116 8.16 -4.86 -14.87
N ARG A 117 6.98 -4.85 -14.22
CA ARG A 117 5.78 -4.17 -14.74
C ARG A 117 6.04 -2.71 -15.05
N CYS A 118 5.65 -2.30 -16.25
CA CYS A 118 5.48 -0.90 -16.58
C CYS A 118 4.48 -0.27 -15.58
N LYS A 119 4.92 0.72 -14.81
CA LYS A 119 4.09 1.34 -13.77
C LYS A 119 2.83 1.99 -14.34
N GLY A 120 2.93 2.64 -15.51
CA GLY A 120 1.78 3.23 -16.21
C GLY A 120 0.74 2.18 -16.59
N CYS A 121 1.16 1.11 -17.27
CA CYS A 121 0.24 0.02 -17.65
C CYS A 121 -0.34 -0.73 -16.44
N TRP A 122 0.41 -0.82 -15.34
CA TRP A 122 -0.10 -1.44 -14.11
C TRP A 122 -1.16 -0.57 -13.43
N LEU A 123 -0.96 0.75 -13.39
CA LEU A 123 -1.98 1.68 -12.90
C LEU A 123 -3.24 1.64 -13.79
N ALA A 124 -3.05 1.68 -15.10
CA ALA A 124 -4.14 1.55 -16.07
C ALA A 124 -4.95 0.26 -15.83
N LEU A 125 -4.27 -0.88 -15.56
CA LEU A 125 -4.95 -2.14 -15.28
C LEU A 125 -5.74 -2.12 -13.96
N ILE A 126 -5.23 -1.42 -12.94
CA ILE A 126 -5.98 -1.24 -11.68
C ILE A 126 -7.24 -0.44 -11.94
N LEU A 127 -7.13 0.67 -12.67
CA LEU A 127 -8.26 1.54 -13.01
C LEU A 127 -9.30 0.81 -13.87
N GLN A 128 -8.87 -0.02 -14.82
CA GLN A 128 -9.76 -0.79 -15.68
C GLN A 128 -10.51 -1.90 -14.93
N ARG A 129 -9.92 -2.49 -13.89
CA ARG A 129 -10.46 -3.71 -13.26
C ARG A 129 -11.03 -3.51 -11.87
N CYS A 130 -10.75 -2.39 -11.22
CA CYS A 130 -11.24 -2.11 -9.88
C CYS A 130 -12.30 -1.00 -9.95
N PRO A 131 -13.49 -1.19 -9.36
CA PRO A 131 -14.54 -0.19 -9.35
C PRO A 131 -14.22 0.91 -8.33
N LEU A 132 -13.28 1.80 -8.68
CA LEU A 132 -12.89 2.92 -7.82
C LEU A 132 -13.98 4.01 -7.82
N PRO A 133 -14.17 4.73 -6.70
CA PRO A 133 -15.03 5.92 -6.68
C PRO A 133 -14.62 6.92 -7.76
N GLY A 134 -15.58 7.57 -8.43
CA GLY A 134 -15.32 8.45 -9.57
C GLY A 134 -14.24 9.51 -9.32
N VAL A 135 -14.29 10.19 -8.16
CA VAL A 135 -13.28 11.19 -7.76
C VAL A 135 -11.86 10.60 -7.70
N LEU A 136 -11.73 9.38 -7.17
CA LEU A 136 -10.44 8.70 -7.07
C LEU A 136 -9.97 8.20 -8.44
N TYR A 137 -10.90 7.73 -9.28
CA TYR A 137 -10.63 7.33 -10.65
C TYR A 137 -10.05 8.49 -11.46
N SER A 138 -10.75 9.64 -11.51
CA SER A 138 -10.31 10.80 -12.28
C SER A 138 -8.94 11.29 -11.83
N ASN A 139 -8.73 11.42 -10.51
CA ASN A 139 -7.43 11.80 -9.96
C ASN A 139 -6.30 10.86 -10.43
N PHE A 140 -6.53 9.55 -10.41
CA PHE A 140 -5.52 8.58 -10.85
C PHE A 140 -5.35 8.56 -12.37
N PHE A 141 -6.43 8.78 -13.11
CA PHE A 141 -6.46 8.84 -14.56
C PHE A 141 -5.64 10.01 -15.09
N ASP A 142 -5.69 11.18 -14.44
CA ASP A 142 -4.92 12.37 -14.81
C ASP A 142 -3.40 12.16 -14.75
N HIS A 143 -2.95 11.21 -13.93
CA HIS A 143 -1.55 10.84 -13.82
C HIS A 143 -1.06 9.83 -14.88
N LEU A 144 -1.92 9.37 -15.79
CA LEU A 144 -1.53 8.54 -16.92
C LEU A 144 -1.03 9.38 -18.10
N SER A 145 -0.10 8.84 -18.89
CA SER A 145 0.26 9.45 -20.18
C SER A 145 -0.91 9.38 -21.17
N GLU A 146 -1.02 10.35 -22.07
CA GLU A 146 -2.07 10.39 -23.12
C GLU A 146 -2.21 9.08 -23.92
N ASN A 147 -1.10 8.43 -24.25
CA ASN A 147 -1.13 7.12 -24.94
C ASN A 147 -1.87 6.02 -24.17
N LEU A 148 -1.87 6.07 -22.83
CA LEU A 148 -2.62 5.13 -21.99
C LEU A 148 -4.08 5.57 -21.85
N LYS A 149 -4.32 6.88 -21.69
CA LYS A 149 -5.68 7.44 -21.60
C LYS A 149 -6.52 7.08 -22.83
N MET A 150 -5.95 7.20 -24.03
CA MET A 150 -6.62 6.83 -25.29
C MET A 150 -6.98 5.33 -25.41
N ARG A 151 -6.36 4.46 -24.62
CA ARG A 151 -6.64 3.00 -24.62
C ARG A 151 -7.60 2.57 -23.50
N MET A 152 -7.93 3.48 -22.60
CA MET A 152 -8.77 3.19 -21.46
C MET A 152 -10.20 3.69 -21.67
N PRO A 153 -11.19 3.05 -21.04
CA PRO A 153 -12.52 3.64 -20.95
C PRO A 153 -12.42 4.98 -20.19
N GLY A 154 -13.01 6.04 -20.74
CA GLY A 154 -13.00 7.37 -20.13
C GLY A 154 -13.85 7.48 -18.85
N CYS A 155 -14.53 6.40 -18.45
CA CYS A 155 -15.38 6.33 -17.28
C CYS A 155 -14.90 5.26 -16.28
N PRO A 156 -15.17 5.43 -14.98
CA PRO A 156 -14.89 4.43 -13.96
C PRO A 156 -15.76 3.19 -14.12
N LEU A 157 -15.20 2.02 -13.79
CA LEU A 157 -15.96 0.77 -13.73
C LEU A 157 -16.96 0.79 -12.56
N LEU A 158 -18.23 0.46 -12.80
CA LEU A 158 -19.22 0.32 -11.72
C LEU A 158 -19.08 -1.03 -11.02
N VAL A 159 -19.50 -1.11 -9.75
CA VAL A 159 -19.37 -2.34 -8.95
C VAL A 159 -20.17 -3.50 -9.56
N GLN A 160 -21.36 -3.22 -10.09
CA GLN A 160 -22.23 -4.19 -10.74
C GLN A 160 -21.67 -4.72 -12.07
N ASP A 161 -20.80 -3.95 -12.72
CA ASP A 161 -20.23 -4.29 -14.02
C ASP A 161 -18.95 -5.13 -13.91
N VAL A 162 -18.47 -5.42 -12.68
CA VAL A 162 -17.26 -6.22 -12.48
C VAL A 162 -17.58 -7.69 -12.71
N PRO A 163 -17.04 -8.34 -13.77
CA PRO A 163 -17.30 -9.76 -13.99
C PRO A 163 -16.73 -10.60 -12.84
N ALA A 164 -17.46 -11.64 -12.43
CA ALA A 164 -17.03 -12.54 -11.35
C ALA A 164 -15.63 -13.15 -11.58
N THR A 165 -15.27 -13.39 -12.85
CA THR A 165 -13.95 -13.89 -13.25
C THR A 165 -12.80 -12.91 -12.95
N THR A 166 -13.08 -11.61 -12.98
CA THR A 166 -12.11 -10.54 -12.73
C THR A 166 -12.14 -10.01 -11.30
N GLN A 167 -13.16 -10.35 -10.51
CA GLN A 167 -13.22 -10.00 -9.09
C GLN A 167 -12.11 -10.71 -8.28
N GLY A 168 -11.58 -11.81 -8.83
CA GLY A 168 -10.58 -12.65 -8.19
C GLY A 168 -11.16 -13.50 -7.06
N SER A 169 -10.38 -14.47 -6.58
CA SER A 169 -10.84 -15.44 -5.59
C SER A 169 -9.77 -15.77 -4.55
N LEU A 170 -10.23 -16.27 -3.41
CA LEU A 170 -9.40 -16.73 -2.31
C LEU A 170 -9.64 -18.22 -2.09
N GLY A 171 -8.58 -18.95 -1.83
CA GLY A 171 -8.65 -20.35 -1.42
C GLY A 171 -7.75 -20.62 -0.23
N LEU A 172 -8.14 -21.59 0.59
CA LEU A 172 -7.33 -22.17 1.66
C LEU A 172 -6.80 -23.52 1.19
N GLU A 173 -5.49 -23.70 1.20
CA GLU A 173 -4.87 -24.97 0.84
C GLU A 173 -4.11 -25.55 2.04
N MET A 174 -4.19 -26.88 2.18
CA MET A 174 -3.39 -27.66 3.13
C MET A 174 -2.42 -28.55 2.37
N PHE A 175 -1.26 -28.83 2.97
CA PHE A 175 -0.32 -29.81 2.46
C PHE A 175 -0.62 -31.18 3.08
N PHE A 176 -0.95 -32.15 2.24
CA PHE A 176 -1.34 -33.51 2.64
C PHE A 176 -0.88 -34.50 1.55
N ASP A 177 -0.38 -35.66 1.94
CA ASP A 177 0.11 -36.70 1.02
C ASP A 177 1.03 -36.17 -0.09
N ASN A 178 1.99 -35.32 0.31
CA ASN A 178 2.97 -34.70 -0.57
C ASN A 178 2.38 -33.78 -1.67
N ALA A 179 1.11 -33.38 -1.56
CA ALA A 179 0.41 -32.51 -2.47
C ALA A 179 -0.28 -31.33 -1.74
N TRP A 180 -0.54 -30.24 -2.46
CA TRP A 180 -1.36 -29.14 -1.95
C TRP A 180 -2.81 -29.39 -2.36
N MET A 181 -3.68 -29.56 -1.36
CA MET A 181 -5.11 -29.76 -1.57
C MET A 181 -5.89 -28.51 -1.19
N ASP A 182 -6.86 -28.14 -2.02
CA ASP A 182 -7.79 -27.05 -1.77
C ASP A 182 -8.87 -27.52 -0.79
N VAL A 183 -8.90 -26.91 0.38
CA VAL A 183 -9.86 -27.19 1.46
C VAL A 183 -10.86 -26.05 1.64
N THR A 184 -10.96 -25.19 0.63
CA THR A 184 -11.95 -24.13 0.59
C THR A 184 -13.33 -24.73 0.43
N ASP A 185 -14.22 -24.41 1.36
CA ASP A 185 -15.63 -24.78 1.24
C ASP A 185 -16.31 -23.81 0.27
N LYS A 186 -16.71 -24.34 -0.88
CA LYS A 186 -17.33 -23.55 -1.95
C LYS A 186 -18.72 -23.08 -1.56
N ASP A 187 -19.44 -23.85 -0.75
CA ASP A 187 -20.84 -23.59 -0.43
C ASP A 187 -20.97 -22.37 0.50
N THR A 188 -20.04 -22.22 1.45
CA THR A 188 -20.01 -21.04 2.34
C THR A 188 -19.58 -19.76 1.63
N ILE A 189 -18.83 -19.83 0.52
CA ILE A 189 -18.40 -18.64 -0.23
C ILE A 189 -19.58 -18.06 -1.02
N THR A 190 -20.37 -18.91 -1.66
CA THR A 190 -21.52 -18.50 -2.46
C THR A 190 -22.58 -17.83 -1.58
N ALA A 191 -22.93 -18.46 -0.44
CA ALA A 191 -23.98 -17.95 0.46
C ALA A 191 -23.69 -16.55 1.07
N LYS A 192 -22.42 -16.22 1.34
CA LYS A 192 -22.05 -14.91 1.92
C LYS A 192 -21.98 -13.79 0.88
N THR A 193 -21.77 -14.13 -0.38
CA THR A 193 -21.68 -13.12 -1.45
C THR A 193 -23.06 -12.57 -1.77
N THR A 194 -24.08 -13.43 -1.80
CA THR A 194 -25.48 -13.04 -2.07
C THR A 194 -26.04 -12.11 -0.98
N ARG A 195 -25.77 -12.41 0.31
CA ARG A 195 -26.31 -11.62 1.44
C ARG A 195 -25.75 -10.20 1.59
N ARG A 196 -24.63 -9.85 0.95
CA ARG A 196 -24.10 -8.47 0.95
C ARG A 196 -24.57 -7.65 -0.25
N GLY A 197 -25.18 -8.29 -1.25
CA GLY A 197 -25.72 -7.62 -2.44
C GLY A 197 -27.14 -7.10 -2.24
N SER A 198 -27.98 -7.78 -1.44
CA SER A 198 -29.39 -7.41 -1.25
C SER A 198 -29.62 -6.61 0.05
N ARG A 199 -28.89 -5.51 0.23
CA ARG A 199 -29.39 -4.43 1.09
C ARG A 199 -30.03 -3.38 0.20
N ASP A 200 -30.93 -3.87 -0.64
CA ASP A 200 -31.90 -3.03 -1.32
C ASP A 200 -33.02 -2.71 -0.33
N THR A 201 -33.53 -1.51 -0.52
CA THR A 201 -34.81 -1.01 -0.07
C THR A 201 -35.93 -2.00 -0.40
N ASP A 202 -36.33 -2.84 0.57
CA ASP A 202 -37.66 -3.43 0.56
C ASP A 202 -38.57 -2.49 1.36
N ASP A 203 -39.18 -1.60 0.58
CA ASP A 203 -40.57 -1.18 0.66
C ASP A 203 -41.48 -2.37 1.06
N GLY A 204 -42.42 -2.09 1.94
CA GLY A 204 -43.13 -3.07 2.74
C GLY A 204 -44.18 -3.90 2.00
N SER A 205 -44.39 -5.11 2.52
CA SER A 205 -45.73 -5.64 2.77
C SER A 205 -45.62 -6.90 3.64
N ASP A 206 -46.12 -6.78 4.86
CA ASP A 206 -46.89 -7.73 5.66
C ASP A 206 -46.52 -9.22 5.67
N GLY A 207 -46.21 -9.69 6.88
CA GLY A 207 -46.10 -11.10 7.23
C GLY A 207 -45.66 -11.29 8.68
N ASP A 208 -46.53 -10.90 9.61
CA ASP A 208 -46.35 -11.06 11.06
C ASP A 208 -46.03 -12.51 11.45
N ILE A 209 -44.84 -12.72 12.02
CA ILE A 209 -44.54 -13.86 12.89
C ILE A 209 -44.18 -13.29 14.25
N PHE A 210 -45.19 -13.28 15.11
CA PHE A 210 -45.11 -12.90 16.51
C PHE A 210 -44.26 -13.92 17.27
N VAL A 211 -43.03 -13.54 17.63
CA VAL A 211 -42.26 -14.21 18.68
C VAL A 211 -42.16 -13.22 19.83
N SER A 212 -42.91 -13.50 20.89
CA SER A 212 -42.96 -12.67 22.10
C SER A 212 -41.58 -12.68 22.79
N GLU A 213 -40.90 -11.54 22.77
CA GLU A 213 -39.79 -11.22 23.68
C GLU A 213 -40.34 -10.80 25.05
N PRO A 214 -39.62 -11.09 26.15
CA PRO A 214 -40.07 -10.78 27.50
C PRO A 214 -39.91 -9.29 27.83
N ASP A 215 -40.87 -8.78 28.59
CA ASP A 215 -40.98 -7.39 29.05
C ASP A 215 -39.72 -6.91 29.80
N VAL A 216 -39.03 -5.93 29.21
CA VAL A 216 -38.01 -5.11 29.88
C VAL A 216 -38.59 -3.70 30.03
N VAL A 217 -39.04 -3.38 31.25
CA VAL A 217 -39.54 -2.05 31.61
C VAL A 217 -38.36 -1.07 31.64
N TYR A 218 -38.33 -0.13 30.70
CA TYR A 218 -37.45 1.04 30.76
C TYR A 218 -38.27 2.24 31.28
N GLU A 219 -37.84 2.81 32.40
CA GLU A 219 -38.33 4.13 32.84
C GLU A 219 -37.85 5.21 31.86
N GLU A 220 -38.77 5.99 31.33
CA GLU A 220 -38.49 7.17 30.51
C GLU A 220 -37.91 8.30 31.37
N VAL A 221 -36.67 8.69 31.07
CA VAL A 221 -36.07 9.92 31.59
C VAL A 221 -36.51 11.07 30.69
N VAL A 222 -37.39 11.93 31.20
CA VAL A 222 -37.81 13.18 30.56
C VAL A 222 -36.60 14.12 30.47
N MET A 223 -36.07 14.32 29.27
CA MET A 223 -35.09 15.37 28.99
C MET A 223 -35.82 16.69 28.74
N GLY A 224 -35.57 17.68 29.59
CA GLY A 224 -36.11 19.03 29.47
C GLY A 224 -35.58 19.78 28.24
N ASP A 225 -36.39 20.75 27.79
CA ASP A 225 -36.16 21.54 26.58
C ASP A 225 -34.81 22.27 26.57
N PRO A 226 -34.10 22.32 25.43
CA PRO A 226 -32.86 23.08 25.30
C PRO A 226 -33.13 24.60 25.32
N PRO A 227 -32.24 25.40 25.92
CA PRO A 227 -32.42 26.85 26.01
C PRO A 227 -32.25 27.53 24.65
N SER A 228 -33.20 28.41 24.34
CA SER A 228 -33.23 29.27 23.16
C SER A 228 -32.14 30.35 23.22
N TRP A 229 -31.21 30.29 22.27
CA TRP A 229 -30.29 31.40 21.98
C TRP A 229 -30.25 31.69 20.48
N GLU A 230 -31.40 31.79 19.83
CA GLU A 230 -31.49 32.47 18.53
C GLU A 230 -32.15 33.83 18.76
N ASN A 231 -31.43 34.91 18.41
CA ASN A 231 -31.96 36.17 17.84
C ASN A 231 -30.96 37.32 18.02
N THR A 232 -29.95 37.44 17.15
CA THR A 232 -29.49 38.75 16.65
C THR A 232 -28.63 38.59 15.39
N ILE A 233 -29.22 38.72 14.20
CA ILE A 233 -28.49 39.03 12.96
C ILE A 233 -29.17 40.26 12.33
N PRO A 234 -28.47 41.39 12.14
CA PRO A 234 -29.03 42.56 11.47
C PRO A 234 -29.09 42.39 9.93
N PRO A 235 -30.07 43.00 9.24
CA PRO A 235 -30.29 42.80 7.81
C PRO A 235 -29.34 43.63 6.94
N LEU A 236 -28.88 43.02 5.84
CA LEU A 236 -28.14 43.69 4.76
C LEU A 236 -29.11 44.36 3.76
N PRO A 237 -28.71 45.48 3.13
CA PRO A 237 -29.60 46.25 2.26
C PRO A 237 -29.74 45.64 0.85
N LEU A 238 -30.98 45.62 0.36
CA LEU A 238 -31.38 45.31 -1.02
C LEU A 238 -30.82 46.35 -2.00
N ILE A 239 -30.24 45.87 -3.11
CA ILE A 239 -29.96 46.67 -4.31
C ILE A 239 -30.90 46.18 -5.42
N GLY A 240 -31.57 47.15 -6.05
CA GLY A 240 -32.78 46.99 -6.84
C GLY A 240 -32.62 46.38 -8.23
N ALA A 241 -33.78 45.94 -8.73
CA ALA A 241 -34.03 45.43 -10.07
C ALA A 241 -34.59 46.53 -10.99
N THR A 242 -34.16 46.49 -12.25
CA THR A 242 -34.76 47.08 -13.46
C THR A 242 -34.32 46.18 -14.61
N ALA A 243 -35.06 45.82 -15.65
CA ALA A 243 -36.39 46.16 -16.12
C ALA A 243 -36.87 45.00 -17.03
N THR A 244 -38.19 44.92 -17.16
CA THR A 244 -38.98 44.11 -18.09
C THR A 244 -38.85 44.60 -19.53
N VAL A 245 -38.72 43.68 -20.50
CA VAL A 245 -39.22 43.89 -21.89
C VAL A 245 -39.91 42.62 -22.35
N THR A 246 -41.19 42.78 -22.65
CA THR A 246 -42.14 41.85 -23.26
C THR A 246 -42.12 41.98 -24.78
N THR A 247 -42.21 40.88 -25.53
CA THR A 247 -43.04 40.73 -26.75
C THR A 247 -43.04 39.27 -27.22
N ASP A 248 -44.23 38.67 -27.29
CA ASP A 248 -44.66 37.52 -28.11
C ASP A 248 -45.54 38.07 -29.27
N PRO A 249 -46.16 37.29 -30.20
CA PRO A 249 -45.76 36.10 -30.97
C PRO A 249 -46.13 36.21 -32.49
N ASP A 250 -46.15 35.05 -33.19
CA ASP A 250 -46.72 34.75 -34.54
C ASP A 250 -45.82 35.12 -35.75
N ASP A 251 -45.73 34.43 -36.90
CA ASP A 251 -46.63 33.53 -37.62
C ASP A 251 -45.87 32.66 -38.68
N ALA A 252 -46.63 31.84 -39.41
CA ALA A 252 -46.39 30.70 -40.29
C ALA A 252 -45.31 30.75 -41.40
N GLY A 253 -44.95 29.54 -41.84
CA GLY A 253 -43.95 29.24 -42.86
C GLY A 253 -44.35 29.50 -44.32
N VAL A 254 -43.41 29.22 -45.23
CA VAL A 254 -43.60 28.75 -46.62
C VAL A 254 -42.21 28.44 -47.22
N THR A 255 -42.26 27.61 -48.24
CA THR A 255 -41.26 26.82 -48.96
C THR A 255 -40.14 27.54 -49.73
N ASN A 256 -39.08 26.76 -49.97
CA ASN A 256 -38.32 26.58 -51.22
C ASN A 256 -37.15 27.51 -51.62
N GLU A 257 -36.15 26.81 -52.15
CA GLU A 257 -35.19 27.15 -53.20
C GLU A 257 -33.76 27.63 -52.88
N LYS A 258 -32.87 27.00 -53.68
CA LYS A 258 -31.42 27.13 -53.78
C LYS A 258 -30.99 28.57 -54.06
N THR A 259 -29.93 29.02 -53.40
CA THR A 259 -28.98 29.95 -54.05
C THR A 259 -27.57 29.81 -53.47
N VAL A 260 -26.59 29.72 -54.37
CA VAL A 260 -25.15 29.76 -54.11
C VAL A 260 -24.78 31.20 -53.75
N GLY A 261 -24.18 31.41 -52.58
CA GLY A 261 -23.83 32.74 -52.07
C GLY A 261 -22.39 32.81 -51.56
N SER A 262 -21.60 33.64 -52.25
CA SER A 262 -20.24 34.06 -51.96
C SER A 262 -20.12 34.70 -50.57
N THR A 263 -19.27 34.13 -49.71
CA THR A 263 -18.95 34.68 -48.38
C THR A 263 -18.02 35.88 -48.51
N THR A 264 -18.55 37.07 -48.27
CA THR A 264 -17.75 38.26 -47.97
C THR A 264 -17.35 38.18 -46.49
N MET A 265 -16.04 38.23 -46.20
CA MET A 265 -15.55 38.19 -44.82
C MET A 265 -15.81 39.50 -44.09
N ASP A 266 -16.18 39.37 -42.82
CA ASP A 266 -16.46 40.43 -41.85
C ASP A 266 -15.19 41.27 -41.57
N PRO A 267 -15.28 42.63 -41.54
CA PRO A 267 -14.15 43.52 -41.21
C PRO A 267 -13.48 43.24 -39.85
N CYS A 268 -14.17 42.61 -38.90
CA CYS A 268 -13.59 42.27 -37.59
C CYS A 268 -12.59 41.09 -37.63
N ASP A 269 -12.77 40.13 -38.54
CA ASP A 269 -11.87 38.96 -38.67
C ASP A 269 -10.52 39.33 -39.30
N ARG A 270 -10.49 40.43 -40.08
CA ARG A 270 -9.28 40.93 -40.73
C ARG A 270 -8.32 41.63 -39.76
N VAL A 271 -8.84 42.20 -38.67
CA VAL A 271 -8.04 42.86 -37.63
C VAL A 271 -7.42 41.83 -36.68
N MET A 272 -8.12 40.74 -36.36
CA MET A 272 -7.56 39.66 -35.54
C MET A 272 -6.50 38.83 -36.27
N ALA A 273 -6.60 38.69 -37.60
CA ALA A 273 -5.58 38.04 -38.40
C ALA A 273 -4.25 38.83 -38.46
N MET A 274 -4.30 40.17 -38.52
CA MET A 274 -3.09 41.01 -38.53
C MET A 274 -2.38 41.06 -37.17
N LEU A 275 -3.11 40.91 -36.05
CA LEU A 275 -2.51 40.88 -34.71
C LEU A 275 -1.83 39.55 -34.36
N MET A 276 -2.19 38.44 -35.03
CA MET A 276 -1.54 37.14 -34.77
C MET A 276 -0.25 36.93 -35.57
N GLU A 277 -0.04 37.63 -36.69
CA GLU A 277 1.19 37.51 -37.48
C GLU A 277 2.38 38.28 -36.87
N GLU A 278 2.15 39.31 -36.06
CA GLU A 278 3.25 40.07 -35.41
C GLU A 278 3.83 39.41 -34.14
N LEU A 279 3.16 38.40 -33.58
CA LEU A 279 3.64 37.67 -32.41
C LEU A 279 4.53 36.44 -32.75
N ASP A 280 4.47 35.93 -33.98
CA ASP A 280 5.24 34.74 -34.40
C ASP A 280 6.65 35.04 -34.92
N PHE A 281 6.98 36.30 -35.26
CA PHE A 281 8.31 36.67 -35.75
C PHE A 281 9.34 36.95 -34.63
N GLY A 282 8.89 37.18 -33.39
CA GLY A 282 9.75 37.51 -32.25
C GLY A 282 10.33 36.32 -31.46
N ILE A 283 9.77 35.12 -31.63
CA ILE A 283 10.13 33.94 -30.79
C ILE A 283 11.08 32.97 -31.52
N LEU A 284 11.20 33.06 -32.86
CA LEU A 284 11.99 32.10 -33.63
C LEU A 284 13.52 32.36 -33.66
N THR A 285 14.00 33.53 -33.26
CA THR A 285 15.43 33.88 -33.36
C THR A 285 16.25 33.67 -32.08
N GLN A 286 15.61 33.43 -30.93
CA GLN A 286 16.32 33.16 -29.66
C GLN A 286 16.47 31.66 -29.31
N ASN A 287 15.73 30.77 -29.99
CA ASN A 287 15.71 29.35 -29.64
C ASN A 287 16.74 28.47 -30.39
N THR A 288 17.35 28.97 -31.47
CA THR A 288 18.34 28.21 -32.24
C THR A 288 19.72 28.17 -31.58
N GLN A 289 20.12 29.23 -30.85
CA GLN A 289 21.42 29.25 -30.16
C GLN A 289 21.43 28.45 -28.85
N SER A 290 20.28 28.29 -28.17
CA SER A 290 20.19 27.57 -26.89
C SER A 290 20.17 26.04 -27.05
N LEU A 291 19.63 25.55 -28.18
CA LEU A 291 19.56 24.10 -28.47
C LEU A 291 20.93 23.50 -28.86
N GLU A 292 21.80 24.27 -29.53
CA GLU A 292 23.13 23.78 -29.91
C GLU A 292 24.07 23.62 -28.70
N VAL A 293 24.03 24.55 -27.74
CA VAL A 293 24.82 24.48 -26.50
C VAL A 293 24.38 23.30 -25.61
N SER A 294 23.07 23.04 -25.52
CA SER A 294 22.54 21.90 -24.75
C SER A 294 22.92 20.55 -25.35
N SER A 295 23.05 20.46 -26.68
CA SER A 295 23.46 19.23 -27.38
C SER A 295 24.95 18.89 -27.13
N GLN A 296 25.82 19.89 -27.06
CA GLN A 296 27.25 19.69 -26.81
C GLN A 296 27.55 19.31 -25.36
N VAL A 297 26.83 19.88 -24.39
CA VAL A 297 26.97 19.54 -22.96
C VAL A 297 26.52 18.09 -22.69
N LYS A 298 25.45 17.63 -23.36
CA LYS A 298 24.97 16.24 -23.24
C LYS A 298 25.95 15.22 -23.84
N LYS A 299 26.61 15.55 -24.95
CA LYS A 299 27.65 14.71 -25.57
C LYS A 299 28.91 14.60 -24.69
N LYS A 300 29.38 15.70 -24.09
CA LYS A 300 30.52 15.70 -23.14
C LYS A 300 30.23 14.90 -21.86
N ARG A 301 29.01 14.99 -21.32
CA ARG A 301 28.60 14.19 -20.12
C ARG A 301 28.54 12.69 -20.39
N LYS A 302 28.07 12.25 -21.57
CA LYS A 302 28.05 10.82 -21.94
C LYS A 302 29.46 10.24 -22.11
N LYS A 303 30.39 11.00 -22.71
CA LYS A 303 31.78 10.55 -22.89
C LYS A 303 32.54 10.42 -21.56
N LYS A 304 32.31 11.34 -20.60
CA LYS A 304 32.90 11.28 -19.25
C LYS A 304 32.35 10.11 -18.41
N LYS A 305 31.08 9.75 -18.59
CA LYS A 305 30.44 8.63 -17.87
C LYS A 305 30.85 7.25 -18.41
N LYS A 306 31.18 7.16 -19.70
CA LYS A 306 31.73 5.92 -20.31
C LYS A 306 33.17 5.67 -19.85
N LYS A 307 34.03 6.70 -19.88
CA LYS A 307 35.42 6.58 -19.40
C LYS A 307 35.52 6.18 -17.93
N LYS A 308 34.70 6.78 -17.05
CA LYS A 308 34.66 6.42 -15.63
C LYS A 308 34.10 5.01 -15.36
N LYS A 309 33.34 4.43 -16.30
CA LYS A 309 32.84 3.04 -16.17
C LYS A 309 33.91 2.03 -16.56
N GLU A 310 34.69 2.34 -17.60
CA GLU A 310 35.83 1.52 -18.04
C GLU A 310 36.95 1.52 -17.00
N GLU A 311 37.27 2.68 -16.39
CA GLU A 311 38.26 2.76 -15.30
C GLU A 311 37.87 1.94 -14.05
N VAL A 312 36.57 1.86 -13.71
CA VAL A 312 36.09 1.06 -12.56
C VAL A 312 36.05 -0.44 -12.89
N GLU A 313 35.75 -0.82 -14.13
CA GLU A 313 35.79 -2.23 -14.56
C GLU A 313 37.24 -2.76 -14.64
N GLU A 314 38.21 -1.90 -14.97
CA GLU A 314 39.64 -2.25 -14.98
C GLU A 314 40.22 -2.36 -13.56
N GLU A 315 39.80 -1.49 -12.64
CA GLU A 315 40.20 -1.54 -11.22
C GLU A 315 39.58 -2.76 -10.48
N GLU A 316 38.32 -3.14 -10.79
CA GLU A 316 37.71 -4.37 -10.25
C GLU A 316 38.36 -5.66 -10.79
N ALA A 317 38.86 -5.65 -12.04
CA ALA A 317 39.58 -6.79 -12.63
C ALA A 317 40.96 -7.01 -11.99
N ALA A 318 41.68 -5.93 -11.63
CA ALA A 318 42.97 -6.01 -10.96
C ALA A 318 42.87 -6.56 -9.52
N VAL A 319 41.79 -6.23 -8.79
CA VAL A 319 41.57 -6.72 -7.41
C VAL A 319 41.17 -8.20 -7.36
N HIS A 320 40.62 -8.76 -8.44
CA HIS A 320 40.24 -10.18 -8.49
C HIS A 320 41.44 -11.13 -8.69
N ASN A 321 42.53 -10.66 -9.30
CA ASN A 321 43.69 -11.50 -9.61
C ASN A 321 44.67 -11.66 -8.42
N ASN A 322 44.68 -10.71 -7.47
CA ASN A 322 45.56 -10.76 -6.29
C ASN A 322 45.04 -11.59 -5.11
N ASN A 323 43.79 -12.06 -5.16
CA ASN A 323 43.17 -12.80 -4.06
C ASN A 323 43.19 -14.34 -4.23
N ASN A 324 43.88 -14.85 -5.25
CA ASN A 324 43.94 -16.29 -5.53
C ASN A 324 45.34 -16.91 -5.29
N ILE A 325 46.24 -16.20 -4.61
CA ILE A 325 47.57 -16.69 -4.22
C ILE A 325 47.82 -16.36 -2.76
N LYS A 326 47.12 -17.08 -1.86
CA LYS A 326 47.60 -17.43 -0.51
C LYS A 326 46.56 -18.29 0.18
N CYS A 327 47.06 -19.33 0.85
CA CYS A 327 46.37 -20.18 1.82
C CYS A 327 45.76 -21.49 1.29
N THR A 328 46.63 -22.40 0.85
CA THR A 328 46.48 -23.82 1.16
C THR A 328 47.85 -24.44 1.43
N GLN A 329 48.24 -24.48 2.69
CA GLN A 329 49.16 -25.50 3.19
C GLN A 329 48.68 -25.88 4.59
N GLU A 330 48.68 -27.19 4.83
CA GLU A 330 48.53 -27.90 6.09
C GLU A 330 47.14 -28.46 6.48
N LEU A 331 47.10 -29.79 6.33
CA LEU A 331 46.51 -30.81 7.22
C LEU A 331 44.99 -31.04 7.12
N LEU A 332 44.61 -32.17 6.50
CA LEU A 332 43.93 -33.28 7.18
C LEU A 332 43.70 -34.51 6.25
N ASP A 333 43.90 -35.67 6.88
CA ASP A 333 43.59 -37.09 6.64
C ASP A 333 43.23 -37.67 5.24
N PRO A 334 43.91 -38.74 4.78
CA PRO A 334 43.58 -39.49 3.58
C PRO A 334 42.76 -40.75 3.91
N ASN A 335 41.45 -40.61 4.14
CA ASN A 335 40.58 -41.79 4.14
C ASN A 335 39.14 -41.42 3.76
N GLU A 336 38.85 -41.46 2.46
CA GLU A 336 37.56 -41.82 1.85
C GLU A 336 37.61 -41.42 0.38
N LEU A 337 38.25 -42.28 -0.42
CA LEU A 337 37.98 -42.37 -1.84
C LEU A 337 37.10 -43.60 -2.05
N LEU A 338 36.28 -43.55 -3.11
CA LEU A 338 35.21 -44.48 -3.54
C LEU A 338 33.84 -44.07 -2.95
N GLU A 339 32.83 -43.66 -3.72
CA GLU A 339 32.58 -43.85 -5.14
C GLU A 339 31.33 -43.03 -5.58
N VAL A 340 31.19 -42.86 -6.90
CA VAL A 340 29.97 -42.49 -7.66
C VAL A 340 29.67 -41.00 -7.95
N ASN A 341 30.00 -40.68 -9.20
CA ASN A 341 29.49 -39.61 -10.05
C ASN A 341 27.96 -39.39 -9.97
N GLN A 342 27.54 -38.11 -9.86
CA GLN A 342 26.37 -37.55 -10.57
C GLN A 342 26.28 -36.00 -10.45
N SER A 343 26.70 -35.35 -11.54
CA SER A 343 26.27 -34.07 -12.14
C SER A 343 26.35 -32.70 -11.38
N PRO A 344 26.81 -31.61 -12.05
CA PRO A 344 27.07 -30.31 -11.44
C PRO A 344 25.89 -29.34 -11.62
N SER A 345 25.19 -28.95 -10.56
CA SER A 345 24.29 -27.76 -10.67
C SER A 345 23.89 -27.05 -9.37
N ASN A 346 24.16 -27.60 -8.18
CA ASN A 346 23.59 -27.04 -6.94
C ASN A 346 24.49 -26.09 -6.12
N GLY A 347 25.79 -25.99 -6.43
CA GLY A 347 26.73 -25.17 -5.64
C GLY A 347 26.51 -23.65 -5.74
N GLN A 348 26.19 -23.14 -6.94
CA GLN A 348 26.12 -21.68 -7.17
C GLN A 348 24.86 -21.03 -6.59
N ARG A 349 23.75 -21.79 -6.45
CA ARG A 349 22.48 -21.29 -5.91
C ARG A 349 22.51 -21.13 -4.38
N SER A 350 23.26 -22.01 -3.69
CA SER A 350 23.42 -21.98 -2.24
C SER A 350 24.29 -20.80 -1.79
N GLN A 351 25.39 -20.52 -2.51
CA GLN A 351 26.25 -19.37 -2.20
C GLN A 351 25.57 -18.01 -2.47
N ARG A 352 24.75 -17.89 -3.52
CA ARG A 352 23.92 -16.69 -3.77
C ARG A 352 22.85 -16.45 -2.69
N LYS A 353 22.28 -17.52 -2.11
CA LYS A 353 21.33 -17.40 -0.99
C LYS A 353 22.03 -16.91 0.29
N LYS A 354 23.18 -17.48 0.66
CA LYS A 354 23.97 -17.04 1.83
C LYS A 354 24.45 -15.59 1.70
N LYS A 355 24.93 -15.17 0.51
CA LYS A 355 25.36 -13.77 0.25
C LYS A 355 24.18 -12.77 0.27
N LYS A 356 22.98 -13.18 -0.16
CA LYS A 356 21.74 -12.38 -0.11
C LYS A 356 21.15 -12.28 1.30
N GLN A 357 21.34 -13.31 2.13
CA GLN A 357 20.93 -13.32 3.54
C GLN A 357 21.81 -12.37 4.37
N ARG A 358 23.15 -12.43 4.22
CA ARG A 358 24.08 -11.46 4.84
C ARG A 358 23.82 -10.01 4.42
N ARG A 359 23.34 -9.77 3.18
CA ARG A 359 22.93 -8.43 2.71
C ARG A 359 21.58 -7.96 3.27
N ARG A 360 20.70 -8.86 3.73
CA ARG A 360 19.39 -8.54 4.30
C ARG A 360 19.46 -8.26 5.81
N GLU A 361 20.33 -8.97 6.53
CA GLU A 361 20.58 -8.70 7.96
C GLU A 361 21.18 -7.30 8.20
N LYS A 362 21.94 -6.78 7.22
CA LYS A 362 22.52 -5.43 7.25
C LYS A 362 21.56 -4.29 6.87
N LYS A 363 20.28 -4.57 6.58
CA LYS A 363 19.28 -3.53 6.23
C LYS A 363 18.07 -3.58 7.15
N LYS A 364 18.29 -3.72 8.46
CA LYS A 364 17.30 -3.21 9.41
C LYS A 364 17.20 -1.69 9.19
N PRO A 365 16.01 -1.10 9.09
CA PRO A 365 15.90 0.35 9.16
C PRO A 365 16.62 0.77 10.44
N TRP A 366 17.60 1.66 10.30
CA TRP A 366 18.35 2.22 11.40
C TRP A 366 17.35 2.74 12.44
N ALA A 367 17.25 2.05 13.57
CA ALA A 367 16.49 2.57 14.68
C ALA A 367 17.25 3.81 15.16
N PHE A 368 16.53 4.89 15.43
CA PHE A 368 17.11 6.08 16.03
C PHE A 368 17.28 5.92 17.51
N TYR A 369 16.60 4.95 18.11
CA TYR A 369 16.69 4.63 19.52
C TYR A 369 17.06 3.15 19.70
N ASP A 370 17.84 2.86 20.72
CA ASP A 370 18.26 1.49 21.06
C ASP A 370 17.22 0.75 21.92
N GLY A 371 17.60 -0.41 22.44
CA GLY A 371 16.76 -1.25 23.30
C GLY A 371 16.45 -0.63 24.67
N GLU A 372 17.21 0.38 25.09
CA GLU A 372 16.98 1.13 26.34
C GLU A 372 16.22 2.44 26.10
N GLY A 373 16.02 2.81 24.84
CA GLY A 373 15.37 4.06 24.47
C GLY A 373 16.31 5.26 24.44
N ARG A 374 17.62 5.05 24.26
CA ARG A 374 18.63 6.10 24.06
C ARG A 374 18.91 6.32 22.58
N LEU A 375 19.29 7.54 22.20
CA LEU A 375 19.56 7.88 20.79
C LEU A 375 20.78 7.12 20.21
N VAL A 376 20.55 6.38 19.14
CA VAL A 376 21.56 5.65 18.36
C VAL A 376 22.42 6.65 17.60
N GLY A 377 23.60 6.91 18.14
CA GLY A 377 24.57 7.86 17.60
C GLY A 377 25.24 8.70 18.69
N THR A 378 24.47 9.15 19.67
CA THR A 378 24.96 9.95 20.81
C THR A 378 24.90 9.19 22.14
N GLY A 379 24.05 8.17 22.27
CA GLY A 379 23.82 7.43 23.52
C GLY A 379 23.02 8.20 24.57
N VAL A 380 22.49 9.37 24.23
CA VAL A 380 21.79 10.25 25.16
C VAL A 380 20.37 9.74 25.44
N ASP A 381 20.01 9.72 26.73
CA ASP A 381 18.69 9.33 27.23
C ASP A 381 17.71 10.53 27.22
N LEU A 382 17.28 10.93 26.02
CA LEU A 382 16.43 12.10 25.83
C LEU A 382 14.92 11.76 25.95
N CYS A 383 14.19 12.56 26.71
CA CYS A 383 12.72 12.50 26.76
C CYS A 383 12.10 13.04 25.46
N ASP A 384 10.92 12.57 25.08
CA ASP A 384 10.23 13.04 23.87
C ASP A 384 9.84 14.54 23.93
N CYS A 385 9.90 15.18 25.10
CA CYS A 385 9.80 16.64 25.25
C CYS A 385 11.10 17.41 24.94
N LEU A 386 12.16 16.70 24.54
CA LEU A 386 13.48 17.21 24.14
C LEU A 386 14.25 17.95 25.24
N GLN A 387 13.94 17.70 26.52
CA GLN A 387 14.68 18.24 27.66
C GLN A 387 15.61 17.18 28.24
N GLY A 388 16.92 17.49 28.30
CA GLY A 388 17.98 16.54 28.68
C GLY A 388 17.85 15.99 30.11
N GLU A 389 17.44 16.84 31.06
CA GLU A 389 17.30 16.48 32.48
C GLU A 389 15.86 16.11 32.85
N CYS A 390 15.00 15.85 31.88
CA CYS A 390 13.61 15.51 32.17
C CYS A 390 13.53 14.11 32.84
N PRO A 391 12.95 14.00 34.06
CA PRO A 391 12.73 12.70 34.69
C PRO A 391 11.68 11.86 33.94
N GLY A 392 10.80 12.52 33.17
CA GLY A 392 9.70 11.96 32.43
C GLY A 392 8.45 12.82 32.63
N CYS A 393 8.00 13.49 31.57
CA CYS A 393 6.84 14.40 31.62
C CYS A 393 5.56 13.79 31.02
N HIS A 394 5.62 12.53 30.61
CA HIS A 394 4.49 11.79 30.03
C HIS A 394 4.01 10.71 30.98
N PHE A 395 2.82 10.19 30.73
CA PHE A 395 2.31 9.01 31.44
C PHE A 395 3.23 7.80 31.23
N PRO A 396 3.35 6.89 32.22
CA PRO A 396 4.17 5.69 32.10
C PRO A 396 3.85 4.89 30.83
N CYS A 397 4.86 4.66 30.01
CA CYS A 397 4.72 3.94 28.76
C CYS A 397 4.29 2.48 28.99
N GLN A 398 3.24 2.02 28.32
CA GLN A 398 2.76 0.63 28.44
C GLN A 398 3.79 -0.42 27.95
N SER A 399 4.76 -0.03 27.13
CA SER A 399 5.75 -0.95 26.57
C SER A 399 7.03 -1.05 27.40
N CYS A 400 7.54 0.06 27.94
CA CYS A 400 8.81 0.08 28.67
C CYS A 400 8.72 0.65 30.10
N GLY A 401 7.54 1.08 30.55
CA GLY A 401 7.32 1.66 31.88
C GLY A 401 7.86 3.08 32.07
N SER A 402 8.66 3.62 31.14
CA SER A 402 9.25 4.96 31.26
C SER A 402 8.22 6.07 31.07
N GLY A 403 8.31 7.15 31.87
CA GLY A 403 7.57 8.41 31.67
C GLY A 403 8.19 9.34 30.61
N LYS A 404 9.22 8.87 29.89
CA LYS A 404 9.95 9.67 28.87
C LYS A 404 9.45 9.47 27.43
N CYS A 405 8.54 8.51 27.22
CA CYS A 405 7.93 8.25 25.92
C CYS A 405 6.73 9.17 25.70
N GLY A 406 6.57 9.73 24.51
CA GLY A 406 5.36 10.41 24.09
C GLY A 406 4.25 9.42 23.74
N ILE A 407 3.60 9.63 22.59
CA ILE A 407 2.50 8.77 22.12
C ILE A 407 3.01 7.37 21.73
N GLU A 408 4.24 7.29 21.20
CA GLU A 408 4.88 6.03 20.81
C GLU A 408 6.09 5.74 21.70
N CYS A 409 6.27 4.46 22.07
CA CYS A 409 7.44 4.04 22.83
C CYS A 409 8.73 4.37 22.07
N ARG A 410 9.70 4.98 22.76
CA ARG A 410 11.00 5.30 22.17
C ARG A 410 11.90 4.07 21.99
N VAL A 411 11.70 2.98 22.73
CA VAL A 411 12.53 1.76 22.62
C VAL A 411 12.47 1.18 21.19
N ASN A 412 13.63 1.03 20.55
CA ASN A 412 13.79 0.55 19.18
C ASN A 412 12.99 1.34 18.12
N ARG A 413 12.62 2.60 18.39
CA ARG A 413 11.84 3.43 17.46
C ARG A 413 12.71 3.92 16.30
N CYS A 414 12.15 3.94 15.09
CA CYS A 414 12.80 4.38 13.85
C CYS A 414 12.45 5.83 13.44
N SER A 415 11.95 6.63 14.38
CA SER A 415 11.65 8.05 14.24
C SER A 415 12.02 8.80 15.51
N TYR A 416 12.22 10.11 15.38
CA TYR A 416 12.53 11.05 16.47
C TYR A 416 11.76 12.36 16.24
N TYR A 417 11.54 13.13 17.30
CA TYR A 417 11.00 14.48 17.19
C TYR A 417 12.11 15.46 16.82
N GLU A 418 11.89 16.24 15.76
CA GLU A 418 12.81 17.32 15.36
C GLU A 418 12.65 18.55 16.26
N SER A 419 11.42 18.91 16.61
CA SER A 419 11.12 19.99 17.56
C SER A 419 9.79 19.74 18.28
N VAL A 420 9.68 20.30 19.49
CA VAL A 420 8.46 20.28 20.31
C VAL A 420 8.10 21.70 20.67
N GLU A 421 6.81 22.03 20.55
CA GLU A 421 6.24 23.32 20.92
C GLU A 421 5.21 23.11 22.03
N VAL A 422 5.40 23.81 23.16
CA VAL A 422 4.52 23.70 24.32
C VAL A 422 3.38 24.70 24.17
N GLN A 423 2.17 24.19 23.97
CA GLN A 423 0.96 25.01 23.87
C GLN A 423 0.79 25.87 25.13
N GLY A 424 0.53 27.16 24.95
CA GLY A 424 0.31 28.12 26.04
C GLY A 424 1.58 28.70 26.69
N ALA A 425 2.78 28.20 26.35
CA ALA A 425 4.04 28.68 26.95
C ALA A 425 4.97 29.41 25.96
N ASN A 426 4.67 29.46 24.66
CA ASN A 426 5.57 29.99 23.61
C ASN A 426 7.00 29.38 23.67
N ILE A 427 7.15 28.17 24.23
CA ILE A 427 8.42 27.46 24.33
C ILE A 427 8.54 26.51 23.15
N LYS A 428 9.57 26.69 22.33
CA LYS A 428 9.94 25.80 21.23
C LYS A 428 11.32 25.20 21.48
N ARG A 429 11.39 23.87 21.59
CA ARG A 429 12.62 23.11 21.78
C ARG A 429 12.96 22.37 20.51
N ARG A 430 14.23 22.39 20.10
CA ARG A 430 14.73 21.61 18.96
C ARG A 430 15.60 20.48 19.47
N ASN A 431 15.61 19.36 18.76
CA ASN A 431 16.49 18.25 19.08
C ASN A 431 17.92 18.57 18.64
N GLU A 432 18.79 18.86 19.61
CA GLU A 432 20.19 19.24 19.38
C GLU A 432 21.07 18.05 18.97
N TYR A 433 20.61 16.83 19.21
CA TYR A 433 21.39 15.61 19.01
C TYR A 433 21.22 14.99 17.62
N VAL A 434 20.32 15.53 16.79
CA VAL A 434 20.15 15.06 15.41
C VAL A 434 20.68 16.10 14.43
N LYS A 435 21.84 15.78 13.84
CA LYS A 435 22.47 16.61 12.79
C LYS A 435 21.72 16.41 11.47
N ARG A 436 21.35 17.52 10.83
CA ARG A 436 20.77 17.54 9.48
C ARG A 436 21.79 17.20 8.40
#